data_AF-A0AAW6NHP8-F1
#
_entry.id   AF-A0AAW6NHP8-F1
#
_cell.length_a   1.000
_cell.length_b   1.000
_cell.length_c   1.000
_cell.angle_alpha   90.00
_cell.angle_beta   90.00
_cell.angle_gamma   90.00
#
_symmetry.space_group_name_H-M   'P 1'
#
loop_
_entity.id
_entity.type
_entity.pdbx_description
1 polymer ?
#
loop_
_entity_poly.entity_id
_entity_poly.type
_entity_poly.pdbx_seq_one_letter_code
_entity_poly.pdbx_strand_id
1 'polypeptide(L)'
;GGLTSFQALCTSLAARVGSGNLAGVALAIGAGGPGAVFWMWVTAIIGMATSFAECSLAQLYKEKDGKGQFRGGPAWYMARGLGMRWMGVLFSIFLLIAYGLIFNTVQANSVAHALRFAFNCPEWLTGGALALLTLLTIVTGLKGVARLMQWLVPLMALLWVSTSVMVCAIHIDEVPNVIVTIFQSAFGWREAASGALGYTLSQALTAGFQRGMFSNEAGMGSTPNAAAAAASWPPHPAAQGIVQMIGVFTVTIVICSASAM
;
A
#
# COMPACT_ATOMS: atom_id res chain seq x y z
N GLY A 1 -16.94 13.65 -16.02
CA GLY A 1 -17.14 12.65 -14.96
C GLY A 1 -15.79 12.13 -14.51
N GLY A 2 -15.68 11.83 -13.20
CA GLY A 2 -14.46 11.34 -12.53
C GLY A 2 -14.04 9.94 -12.96
N LEU A 3 -13.08 9.36 -12.25
CA LEU A 3 -12.54 8.01 -12.51
C LEU A 3 -13.61 6.93 -12.25
N THR A 4 -13.48 5.76 -12.87
CA THR A 4 -14.29 4.60 -12.46
C THR A 4 -13.81 4.05 -11.11
N SER A 5 -14.67 3.34 -10.38
CA SER A 5 -14.27 2.68 -9.12
C SER A 5 -13.05 1.77 -9.29
N PHE A 6 -12.98 1.01 -10.40
CA PHE A 6 -11.84 0.16 -10.73
C PHE A 6 -10.58 0.96 -11.04
N GLN A 7 -10.68 2.06 -11.79
CA GLN A 7 -9.55 2.95 -12.05
C GLN A 7 -9.00 3.57 -10.77
N ALA A 8 -9.87 3.97 -9.85
CA ALA A 8 -9.47 4.48 -8.54
C ALA A 8 -8.84 3.40 -7.66
N LEU A 9 -9.33 2.15 -7.73
CA LEU A 9 -8.68 1.00 -7.08
C LEU A 9 -7.29 0.74 -7.65
N CYS A 10 -7.16 0.68 -8.98
CA CYS A 10 -5.86 0.43 -9.60
C CYS A 10 -4.90 1.58 -9.32
N THR A 11 -5.37 2.83 -9.31
CA THR A 11 -4.51 3.98 -8.98
C THR A 11 -4.05 3.92 -7.52
N SER A 12 -4.92 3.55 -6.58
CA SER A 12 -4.50 3.40 -5.18
C SER A 12 -3.60 2.18 -4.96
N LEU A 13 -3.88 1.06 -5.62
CA LEU A 13 -3.02 -0.12 -5.63
C LEU A 13 -1.65 0.18 -6.23
N ALA A 14 -1.56 0.95 -7.33
CA ALA A 14 -0.28 1.35 -7.91
C ALA A 14 0.61 2.12 -6.93
N ALA A 15 0.00 2.94 -6.06
CA ALA A 15 0.73 3.66 -5.02
C ALA A 15 1.22 2.73 -3.90
N ARG A 16 0.38 1.74 -3.54
CA ARG A 16 0.65 0.80 -2.43
C ARG A 16 1.51 -0.40 -2.80
N VAL A 17 1.52 -0.80 -4.07
CA VAL A 17 2.28 -1.94 -4.57
C VAL A 17 3.57 -1.42 -5.17
N GLY A 18 4.68 -1.64 -4.48
CA GLY A 18 5.99 -1.28 -4.97
C GLY A 18 7.11 -1.98 -4.24
N SER A 19 8.32 -1.44 -4.42
CA SER A 19 9.53 -1.94 -3.77
C SER A 19 9.39 -2.00 -2.24
N GLY A 20 8.60 -1.08 -1.67
CA GLY A 20 8.27 -1.02 -0.24
C GLY A 20 7.57 -2.26 0.31
N ASN A 21 6.83 -3.04 -0.48
CA ASN A 21 6.18 -4.27 -0.02
C ASN A 21 7.18 -5.42 0.05
N LEU A 22 8.02 -5.60 -0.98
CA LEU A 22 9.10 -6.61 -0.96
C LEU A 22 10.11 -6.32 0.14
N ALA A 23 10.69 -5.11 0.10
CA ALA A 23 11.71 -4.71 1.07
C ALA A 23 11.10 -4.61 2.47
N GLY A 24 9.86 -4.13 2.60
CA GLY A 24 9.17 -4.02 3.87
C GLY A 24 8.91 -5.37 4.53
N VAL A 25 8.46 -6.37 3.77
CA VAL A 25 8.27 -7.75 4.27
C VAL A 25 9.61 -8.38 4.61
N ALA A 26 10.62 -8.26 3.75
CA ALA A 26 11.96 -8.79 4.02
C ALA A 26 12.58 -8.18 5.29
N LEU A 27 12.44 -6.86 5.48
CA LEU A 27 12.88 -6.18 6.70
C LEU A 27 12.05 -6.58 7.92
N ALA A 28 10.74 -6.80 7.77
CA ALA A 28 9.88 -7.25 8.86
C ALA A 28 10.32 -8.63 9.36
N ILE A 29 10.58 -9.56 8.44
CA ILE A 29 11.08 -10.91 8.75
C ILE A 29 12.50 -10.84 9.33
N GLY A 30 13.38 -10.02 8.75
CA GLY A 30 14.76 -9.87 9.22
C GLY A 30 14.87 -9.24 10.61
N ALA A 31 14.01 -8.27 10.94
CA ALA A 31 14.05 -7.55 12.21
C ALA A 31 13.15 -8.14 13.30
N GLY A 32 11.99 -8.70 12.94
CA GLY A 32 10.98 -9.20 13.86
C GLY A 32 10.72 -10.71 13.75
N GLY A 33 11.47 -11.42 12.91
CA GLY A 33 11.27 -12.84 12.64
C GLY A 33 10.03 -13.15 11.79
N PRO A 34 9.81 -14.43 11.44
CA PRO A 34 8.67 -14.87 10.64
C PRO A 34 7.31 -14.49 11.24
N GLY A 35 7.23 -14.35 12.58
CA GLY A 35 6.02 -13.94 13.29
C GLY A 35 5.52 -12.54 12.95
N ALA A 36 6.39 -11.67 12.41
CA ALA A 36 5.98 -10.34 11.95
C ALA A 36 4.93 -10.40 10.82
N VAL A 37 4.97 -11.44 9.98
CA VAL A 37 4.03 -11.63 8.85
C VAL A 37 2.59 -11.82 9.36
N PHE A 38 2.42 -12.57 10.46
CA PHE A 38 1.11 -12.73 11.09
C PHE A 38 0.55 -11.39 11.58
N TRP A 39 1.38 -10.58 12.23
CA TRP A 39 0.99 -9.26 12.70
C TRP A 39 0.70 -8.30 11.55
N MET A 40 1.40 -8.43 10.41
CA MET A 40 1.03 -7.72 9.18
C MET A 40 -0.38 -8.11 8.72
N TRP A 41 -0.79 -9.38 8.79
CA TRP A 41 -2.16 -9.79 8.46
C TRP A 41 -3.20 -9.19 9.41
N VAL A 42 -2.93 -9.20 10.72
CA VAL A 42 -3.82 -8.56 11.72
C VAL A 42 -3.98 -7.07 11.40
N THR A 43 -2.88 -6.37 11.09
CA THR A 43 -2.94 -4.95 10.72
C THR A 43 -3.69 -4.70 9.42
N ALA A 44 -3.65 -5.63 8.47
CA ALA A 44 -4.42 -5.54 7.24
C ALA A 44 -5.92 -5.64 7.51
N ILE A 45 -6.34 -6.53 8.42
CA ILE A 45 -7.75 -6.67 8.80
C ILE A 45 -8.26 -5.40 9.48
N ILE A 46 -7.48 -4.83 10.39
CA ILE A 46 -7.83 -3.54 11.02
C ILE A 46 -7.81 -2.42 9.96
N GLY A 47 -6.78 -2.40 9.12
CA GLY A 47 -6.61 -1.42 8.06
C GLY A 47 -7.71 -1.47 6.99
N MET A 48 -8.33 -2.63 6.77
CA MET A 48 -9.50 -2.78 5.91
C MET A 48 -10.68 -1.95 6.44
N ALA A 49 -10.96 -2.02 7.75
CA ALA A 49 -12.02 -1.22 8.38
C ALA A 49 -11.69 0.28 8.33
N THR A 50 -10.45 0.66 8.62
CA THR A 50 -10.00 2.06 8.54
C THR A 50 -10.12 2.59 7.12
N SER A 51 -9.61 1.87 6.12
CA SER A 51 -9.69 2.26 4.72
C SER A 51 -11.13 2.37 4.24
N PHE A 52 -12.03 1.49 4.68
CA PHE A 52 -13.46 1.58 4.38
C PHE A 52 -14.06 2.90 4.90
N ALA A 53 -13.79 3.24 6.16
CA ALA A 53 -14.30 4.45 6.80
C ALA A 53 -13.77 5.72 6.11
N GLU A 54 -12.45 5.81 5.91
CA GLU A 54 -11.81 6.98 5.30
C GLU A 54 -12.28 7.21 3.86
N CYS A 55 -12.40 6.15 3.06
CA CYS A 55 -12.83 6.25 1.67
C CYS A 55 -14.31 6.56 1.53
N SER A 56 -15.14 6.06 2.44
CA SER A 56 -16.57 6.40 2.51
C SER A 56 -16.74 7.88 2.87
N LEU A 57 -16.01 8.40 3.85
CA LEU A 57 -16.01 9.82 4.20
C LEU A 57 -15.50 10.69 3.03
N ALA A 58 -14.44 10.27 2.36
CA ALA A 58 -13.91 10.99 1.21
C ALA A 58 -14.88 11.05 0.03
N GLN A 59 -15.71 10.02 -0.16
CA GLN A 59 -16.81 10.05 -1.12
C GLN A 59 -17.96 10.97 -0.70
N LEU A 60 -18.29 11.01 0.60
CA LEU A 60 -19.37 11.83 1.14
C LEU A 60 -19.06 13.33 1.05
N TYR A 61 -17.82 13.73 1.36
CA TYR A 61 -17.37 15.12 1.39
C TYR A 61 -16.65 15.57 0.11
N LYS A 62 -16.72 14.80 -0.99
CA LYS A 62 -16.09 15.19 -2.25
C LYS A 62 -16.79 16.40 -2.87
N GLU A 63 -16.02 17.23 -3.54
CA GLU A 63 -16.49 18.38 -4.29
C GLU A 63 -16.16 18.24 -5.78
N LYS A 64 -17.03 18.81 -6.61
CA LYS A 64 -16.78 18.91 -8.04
C LYS A 64 -16.13 20.26 -8.32
N ASP A 65 -14.89 20.21 -8.80
CA ASP A 65 -14.13 21.38 -9.25
C ASP A 65 -14.80 22.02 -10.47
N GLY A 66 -14.48 23.29 -10.77
CA GLY A 66 -15.01 24.05 -11.91
C GLY A 66 -14.73 23.40 -13.28
N LYS A 67 -13.74 22.50 -13.35
CA LYS A 67 -13.43 21.66 -14.53
C LYS A 67 -14.21 20.33 -14.56
N GLY A 68 -15.18 20.14 -13.68
CA GLY A 68 -16.03 18.97 -13.58
C GLY A 68 -15.37 17.69 -13.04
N GLN A 69 -14.20 17.82 -12.38
CA GLN A 69 -13.49 16.71 -11.73
C GLN A 69 -13.85 16.63 -10.25
N PHE A 70 -13.85 15.42 -9.68
CA PHE A 70 -14.05 15.26 -8.25
C PHE A 70 -12.74 15.42 -7.48
N ARG A 71 -12.79 16.15 -6.37
CA ARG A 71 -11.70 16.32 -5.41
C ARG A 71 -12.23 16.01 -4.02
N GLY A 72 -11.45 15.32 -3.21
CA GLY A 72 -11.83 14.95 -1.85
C GLY A 72 -10.65 14.36 -1.11
N GLY A 73 -10.93 13.67 -0.01
CA GLY A 73 -9.91 13.13 0.89
C GLY A 73 -9.97 13.77 2.28
N PRO A 74 -8.96 13.51 3.13
CA PRO A 74 -9.02 13.88 4.53
C PRO A 74 -9.12 15.37 4.81
N ALA A 75 -8.41 16.17 4.02
CA ALA A 75 -8.49 17.62 4.13
C ALA A 75 -9.93 18.15 3.98
N TRP A 76 -10.74 17.49 3.14
CA TRP A 76 -12.12 17.89 2.87
C TRP A 76 -13.09 17.47 3.97
N TYR A 77 -13.01 16.22 4.45
CA TYR A 77 -13.88 15.80 5.55
C TYR A 77 -13.48 16.43 6.89
N MET A 78 -12.20 16.80 7.10
CA MET A 78 -11.79 17.59 8.27
C MET A 78 -12.32 19.03 8.18
N ALA A 79 -12.21 19.67 7.00
CA ALA A 79 -12.68 21.03 6.82
C ALA A 79 -14.20 21.16 6.86
N ARG A 80 -14.94 20.20 6.29
CA ARG A 80 -16.41 20.28 6.12
C ARG A 80 -17.20 19.38 7.06
N GLY A 81 -16.66 18.22 7.43
CA GLY A 81 -17.32 17.30 8.37
C GLY A 81 -17.11 17.71 9.82
N LEU A 82 -15.88 18.07 10.19
CA LEU A 82 -15.56 18.56 11.54
C LEU A 82 -15.64 20.10 11.66
N GLY A 83 -15.71 20.82 10.54
CA GLY A 83 -15.64 22.29 10.54
C GLY A 83 -14.24 22.85 10.86
N MET A 84 -13.22 21.98 10.99
CA MET A 84 -11.88 22.33 11.45
C MET A 84 -10.92 22.51 10.26
N ARG A 85 -11.06 23.65 9.56
CA ARG A 85 -10.23 23.97 8.38
C ARG A 85 -8.73 23.91 8.64
N TRP A 86 -8.27 24.31 9.82
CA TRP A 86 -6.85 24.30 10.17
C TRP A 86 -6.25 22.89 10.15
N MET A 87 -6.99 21.87 10.59
CA MET A 87 -6.54 20.47 10.54
C MET A 87 -6.39 19.99 9.10
N GLY A 88 -7.35 20.35 8.23
CA GLY A 88 -7.29 19.97 6.82
C GLY A 88 -6.10 20.59 6.08
N VAL A 89 -5.76 21.85 6.40
CA VAL A 89 -4.57 22.52 5.85
C VAL A 89 -3.30 21.85 6.35
N LEU A 90 -3.18 21.64 7.66
CA LEU A 90 -2.01 20.99 8.25
C LEU A 90 -1.80 19.57 7.69
N PHE A 91 -2.88 18.80 7.59
CA PHE A 91 -2.85 17.46 7.00
C PHE A 91 -2.40 17.49 5.54
N SER A 92 -2.88 18.47 4.75
CA SER A 92 -2.48 18.61 3.34
C SER A 92 -0.98 18.91 3.21
N ILE A 93 -0.42 19.73 4.10
CA ILE A 93 1.02 20.04 4.11
C ILE A 93 1.83 18.79 4.43
N PHE A 94 1.45 18.03 5.47
CA PHE A 94 2.13 16.78 5.81
C PHE A 94 2.05 15.74 4.69
N LEU A 95 0.89 15.60 4.06
CA LEU A 95 0.72 14.68 2.94
C LEU A 95 1.57 15.10 1.73
N LEU A 96 1.70 16.39 1.46
CA LEU A 96 2.55 16.91 0.38
C LEU A 96 4.04 16.66 0.66
N ILE A 97 4.50 16.85 1.89
CA ILE A 97 5.88 16.55 2.28
C ILE A 97 6.14 15.04 2.21
N ALA A 98 5.26 14.24 2.81
CA ALA A 98 5.40 12.79 2.86
C ALA A 98 5.42 12.19 1.45
N TYR A 99 4.39 12.39 0.64
CA TYR A 99 4.29 11.77 -0.68
C TYR A 99 5.11 12.49 -1.75
N GLY A 100 5.21 13.82 -1.66
CA GLY A 100 5.93 14.62 -2.64
C GLY A 100 7.46 14.48 -2.54
N LEU A 101 8.00 14.35 -1.33
CA LEU A 101 9.45 14.28 -1.11
C LEU A 101 9.90 12.90 -0.63
N ILE A 102 9.30 12.38 0.45
CA ILE A 102 9.84 11.19 1.13
C ILE A 102 9.53 9.92 0.36
N PHE A 103 8.26 9.62 0.08
CA PHE A 103 7.90 8.37 -0.61
C PHE A 103 8.45 8.31 -2.04
N ASN A 104 8.48 9.44 -2.75
CA ASN A 104 9.03 9.50 -4.10
C ASN A 104 10.53 9.11 -4.09
N THR A 105 11.32 9.72 -3.19
CA THR A 105 12.75 9.42 -3.10
C THR A 105 13.02 7.98 -2.66
N VAL A 106 12.27 7.45 -1.71
CA VAL A 106 12.42 6.05 -1.25
C VAL A 106 12.14 5.06 -2.38
N GLN A 107 11.08 5.27 -3.16
CA GLN A 107 10.74 4.38 -4.28
C GLN A 107 11.76 4.50 -5.42
N ALA A 108 12.15 5.72 -5.81
CA ALA A 108 13.15 5.94 -6.84
C ALA A 108 14.50 5.31 -6.49
N ASN A 109 14.95 5.47 -5.23
CA ASN A 109 16.20 4.89 -4.77
C ASN A 109 16.16 3.35 -4.78
N SER A 110 15.03 2.77 -4.37
CA SER A 110 14.88 1.32 -4.35
C SER A 110 14.94 0.70 -5.75
N VAL A 111 14.33 1.36 -6.75
CA VAL A 111 14.41 0.94 -8.16
C VAL A 111 15.83 1.11 -8.70
N ALA A 112 16.50 2.22 -8.39
CA ALA A 112 17.88 2.46 -8.82
C ALA A 112 18.84 1.39 -8.25
N HIS A 113 18.71 1.06 -6.97
CA HIS A 113 19.48 -0.02 -6.34
C HIS A 113 19.19 -1.40 -6.95
N ALA A 114 17.92 -1.73 -7.22
CA ALA A 114 17.55 -3.00 -7.83
C ALA A 114 18.15 -3.16 -9.24
N LEU A 115 18.12 -2.10 -10.07
CA LEU A 115 18.69 -2.11 -11.41
C LEU A 115 20.22 -2.13 -11.40
N ARG A 116 20.84 -1.46 -10.41
CA ARG A 116 22.27 -1.57 -10.18
C ARG A 116 22.67 -2.99 -9.76
N PHE A 117 21.91 -3.63 -8.88
CA PHE A 117 22.20 -4.99 -8.44
C PHE A 117 22.03 -6.02 -9.58
N ALA A 118 20.96 -5.93 -10.35
CA ALA A 118 20.64 -6.91 -11.40
C ALA A 118 21.43 -6.71 -12.70
N PHE A 119 21.65 -5.45 -13.11
CA PHE A 119 22.21 -5.12 -14.44
C PHE A 119 23.48 -4.26 -14.37
N ASN A 120 24.00 -3.98 -13.16
CA ASN A 120 25.13 -3.07 -12.94
C ASN A 120 24.93 -1.68 -13.56
N CYS A 121 23.66 -1.25 -13.69
CA CYS A 121 23.28 0.02 -14.29
C CYS A 121 23.56 1.18 -13.31
N PRO A 122 24.17 2.30 -13.77
CA PRO A 122 24.46 3.43 -12.89
C PRO A 122 23.18 4.16 -12.44
N GLU A 123 23.14 4.54 -11.16
CA GLU A 123 21.96 5.12 -10.49
C GLU A 123 21.48 6.44 -11.10
N TRP A 124 22.40 7.25 -11.66
CA TRP A 124 22.04 8.52 -12.32
C TRP A 124 21.25 8.29 -13.62
N LEU A 125 21.54 7.21 -14.34
CA LEU A 125 20.85 6.88 -15.59
C LEU A 125 19.43 6.38 -15.31
N THR A 126 19.28 5.52 -14.30
CA THR A 126 17.96 5.03 -13.86
C THR A 126 17.11 6.14 -13.26
N GLY A 127 17.70 7.01 -12.44
CA GLY A 127 17.02 8.21 -11.93
C GLY A 127 16.56 9.15 -13.04
N GLY A 128 17.44 9.42 -14.02
CA GLY A 128 17.10 10.26 -15.18
C GLY A 128 15.98 9.67 -16.05
N ALA A 129 16.02 8.37 -16.31
CA ALA A 129 14.97 7.67 -17.06
C ALA A 129 13.63 7.69 -16.30
N LEU A 130 13.65 7.42 -14.98
CA LEU A 130 12.45 7.50 -14.14
C LEU A 130 11.86 8.91 -14.15
N ALA A 131 12.69 9.95 -13.98
CA ALA A 131 12.24 11.34 -14.00
C ALA A 131 11.56 11.70 -15.33
N LEU A 132 12.12 11.27 -16.47
CA LEU A 132 11.53 11.50 -17.78
C LEU A 132 10.18 10.77 -17.94
N LEU A 133 10.10 9.50 -17.56
CA LEU A 133 8.86 8.72 -17.63
C LEU A 133 7.78 9.27 -16.70
N THR A 134 8.15 9.68 -15.49
CA THR A 134 7.25 10.35 -14.55
C THR A 134 6.75 11.69 -15.10
N LEU A 135 7.62 12.48 -15.73
CA LEU A 135 7.21 13.73 -16.36
C LEU A 135 6.18 13.50 -17.48
N LEU A 136 6.44 12.54 -18.37
CA LEU A 136 5.51 12.18 -19.46
C LEU A 136 4.15 11.71 -18.93
N THR A 137 4.14 10.92 -17.87
CA THR A 137 2.89 10.45 -17.25
C THR A 137 2.12 11.57 -16.56
N ILE A 138 2.79 12.50 -15.87
CA ILE A 138 2.16 13.67 -15.23
C ILE A 138 1.52 14.60 -16.27
N VAL A 139 2.18 14.84 -17.42
CA VAL A 139 1.65 15.69 -18.50
C VAL A 139 0.34 15.14 -19.07
N THR A 140 0.15 13.82 -19.06
CA THR A 140 -1.07 13.15 -19.54
C THR A 140 -2.27 13.37 -18.58
N GLY A 141 -2.00 13.80 -17.34
CA GLY A 141 -3.00 14.08 -16.31
C GLY A 141 -3.59 12.83 -15.64
N LEU A 142 -4.37 13.05 -14.57
CA LEU A 142 -4.86 11.98 -13.68
C LEU A 142 -5.65 10.88 -14.41
N LYS A 143 -6.44 11.25 -15.43
CA LYS A 143 -7.20 10.26 -16.22
C LYS A 143 -6.30 9.39 -17.09
N GLY A 144 -5.23 9.96 -17.64
CA GLY A 144 -4.23 9.22 -18.41
C GLY A 144 -3.51 8.21 -17.53
N VAL A 145 -3.04 8.66 -16.37
CA VAL A 145 -2.38 7.80 -15.37
C VAL A 145 -3.31 6.67 -14.94
N ALA A 146 -4.56 6.96 -14.57
CA ALA A 146 -5.51 5.93 -14.14
C ALA A 146 -5.83 4.90 -15.24
N ARG A 147 -5.86 5.33 -16.52
CA ARG A 147 -6.06 4.43 -17.68
C ARG A 147 -4.85 3.53 -17.92
N LEU A 148 -3.64 4.01 -17.65
CA LEU A 148 -2.43 3.19 -17.70
C LEU A 148 -2.41 2.18 -16.55
N MET A 149 -2.68 2.66 -15.32
CA MET A 149 -2.66 1.83 -14.11
C MET A 149 -3.70 0.72 -14.14
N GLN A 150 -4.88 0.93 -14.75
CA GLN A 150 -5.92 -0.10 -14.82
C GLN A 150 -5.45 -1.40 -15.52
N TRP A 151 -4.45 -1.31 -16.41
CA TRP A 151 -3.86 -2.45 -17.11
C TRP A 151 -2.55 -2.90 -16.47
N LEU A 152 -1.71 -1.95 -16.09
CA LEU A 152 -0.38 -2.24 -15.54
C LEU A 152 -0.46 -2.92 -14.18
N VAL A 153 -1.38 -2.50 -13.30
CA VAL A 153 -1.46 -2.99 -11.92
C VAL A 153 -1.92 -4.45 -11.85
N PRO A 154 -2.99 -4.88 -12.55
CA PRO A 154 -3.37 -6.29 -12.58
C PRO A 154 -2.27 -7.17 -13.16
N LEU A 155 -1.59 -6.72 -14.23
CA LEU A 155 -0.46 -7.45 -14.82
C LEU A 155 0.67 -7.63 -13.82
N MET A 156 1.06 -6.56 -13.12
CA MET A 156 2.13 -6.60 -12.12
C MET A 156 1.78 -7.52 -10.95
N ALA A 157 0.54 -7.45 -10.43
CA ALA A 157 0.07 -8.34 -9.38
C ALA A 157 0.05 -9.81 -9.83
N LEU A 158 -0.36 -10.08 -11.07
CA LEU A 158 -0.40 -11.44 -11.61
C LEU A 158 1.02 -12.02 -11.76
N LEU A 159 1.96 -11.25 -12.30
CA LEU A 159 3.37 -11.67 -12.41
C LEU A 159 3.97 -11.98 -11.02
N TRP A 160 3.67 -11.14 -10.03
CA TRP A 160 4.15 -11.34 -8.67
C TRP A 160 3.60 -12.62 -8.04
N VAL A 161 2.27 -12.76 -8.04
CA VAL A 161 1.60 -13.92 -7.42
C VAL A 161 1.94 -15.20 -8.16
N SER A 162 2.01 -15.18 -9.50
CA SER A 162 2.38 -16.37 -10.28
C SER A 162 3.82 -16.83 -10.00
N THR A 163 4.77 -15.90 -9.87
CA THR A 163 6.15 -16.23 -9.53
C THR A 163 6.24 -16.84 -8.13
N SER A 164 5.54 -16.26 -7.15
CA SER A 164 5.48 -16.82 -5.78
C SER A 164 4.83 -18.22 -5.77
N VAL A 165 3.67 -18.39 -6.42
CA VAL A 165 2.98 -19.69 -6.51
C VAL A 165 3.87 -20.72 -7.18
N MET A 166 4.64 -20.35 -8.20
CA MET A 166 5.61 -21.25 -8.84
C MET A 166 6.70 -21.70 -7.87
N VAL A 167 7.27 -20.78 -7.07
CA VAL A 167 8.27 -21.11 -6.04
C VAL A 167 7.68 -22.03 -4.97
N CYS A 168 6.47 -21.73 -4.49
CA CYS A 168 5.74 -22.56 -3.54
C CYS A 168 5.43 -23.95 -4.09
N ALA A 169 5.11 -24.07 -5.39
CA ALA A 169 4.84 -25.36 -6.02
C ALA A 169 6.11 -26.22 -6.13
N ILE A 170 7.28 -25.59 -6.34
CA ILE A 170 8.58 -26.29 -6.36
C ILE A 170 8.95 -26.78 -4.95
N HIS A 171 8.61 -26.03 -3.90
CA HIS A 171 8.93 -26.34 -2.49
C HIS A 171 7.68 -26.67 -1.67
N ILE A 172 6.74 -27.44 -2.26
CA ILE A 172 5.43 -27.67 -1.66
C ILE A 172 5.49 -28.33 -0.27
N ASP A 173 6.53 -29.13 -0.03
CA ASP A 173 6.77 -29.80 1.26
C ASP A 173 7.17 -28.83 2.37
N GLU A 174 7.72 -27.67 2.02
CA GLU A 174 8.18 -26.66 2.99
C GLU A 174 7.08 -25.64 3.34
N VAL A 175 6.10 -25.44 2.46
CA VAL A 175 5.01 -24.47 2.67
C VAL A 175 4.27 -24.67 4.00
N PRO A 176 3.90 -25.91 4.41
CA PRO A 176 3.27 -26.12 5.72
C PRO A 176 4.19 -25.71 6.87
N ASN A 177 5.50 -25.98 6.77
CA ASN A 177 6.48 -25.62 7.79
C ASN A 177 6.65 -24.10 7.92
N VAL A 178 6.60 -23.37 6.80
CA VAL A 178 6.65 -21.89 6.80
C VAL A 178 5.45 -21.32 7.56
N ILE A 179 4.24 -21.80 7.26
CA ILE A 179 3.01 -21.34 7.95
C ILE A 179 3.10 -21.65 9.44
N VAL A 180 3.50 -22.86 9.82
CA VAL A 180 3.66 -23.24 11.23
C VAL A 180 4.68 -22.35 11.92
N THR A 181 5.81 -22.04 11.25
CA THR A 181 6.84 -21.15 11.79
C THR A 181 6.31 -19.75 12.01
N ILE A 182 5.53 -19.19 11.07
CA ILE A 182 4.88 -17.88 11.23
C ILE A 182 4.01 -17.85 12.49
N PHE A 183 3.13 -18.83 12.68
CA PHE A 183 2.25 -18.88 13.86
C PHE A 183 3.04 -19.12 15.16
N GLN A 184 4.00 -20.04 15.17
CA GLN A 184 4.80 -20.32 16.36
C GLN A 184 5.65 -19.11 16.78
N SER A 185 6.26 -18.40 15.82
CA SER A 185 7.02 -17.18 16.09
C SER A 185 6.11 -16.00 16.45
N ALA A 186 4.89 -15.92 15.90
CA ALA A 186 3.96 -14.82 16.20
C ALA A 186 3.45 -14.84 17.66
N PHE A 187 3.31 -16.03 18.25
CA PHE A 187 2.88 -16.22 19.63
C PHE A 187 4.02 -16.58 20.60
N GLY A 188 5.27 -16.57 20.11
CA GLY A 188 6.47 -16.81 20.92
C GLY A 188 6.66 -18.25 21.40
N TRP A 189 5.99 -19.25 20.81
CA TRP A 189 6.02 -20.63 21.32
C TRP A 189 7.42 -21.27 21.25
N ARG A 190 8.23 -20.89 20.25
CA ARG A 190 9.63 -21.34 20.08
C ARG A 190 10.61 -20.57 20.98
N GLU A 191 10.26 -19.34 21.33
CA GLU A 191 11.06 -18.41 22.14
C GLU A 191 10.78 -18.57 23.64
N ALA A 192 9.65 -19.21 24.00
CA ALA A 192 9.27 -19.64 25.34
C ALA A 192 10.31 -20.54 25.99
N ALA A 193 11.01 -21.34 25.19
CA ALA A 193 12.08 -22.20 25.66
C ALA A 193 13.38 -21.43 26.01
N SER A 194 13.52 -20.16 25.59
CA SER A 194 14.79 -19.40 25.66
C SER A 194 14.79 -18.22 26.65
N GLY A 195 13.67 -17.93 27.33
CA GLY A 195 13.59 -16.84 28.32
C GLY A 195 13.53 -15.41 27.75
N ALA A 196 13.61 -15.23 26.42
CA ALA A 196 13.58 -13.93 25.74
C ALA A 196 12.17 -13.49 25.27
N LEU A 197 11.12 -14.21 25.67
CA LEU A 197 9.73 -14.11 25.18
C LEU A 197 9.18 -12.70 24.96
N GLY A 198 9.39 -11.79 25.91
CA GLY A 198 8.81 -10.44 25.82
C GLY A 198 9.48 -9.57 24.75
N TYR A 199 10.77 -9.76 24.52
CA TYR A 199 11.56 -8.92 23.63
C TYR A 199 11.33 -9.30 22.16
N THR A 200 11.31 -10.60 21.85
CA THR A 200 11.09 -11.09 20.48
C THR A 200 9.65 -10.91 20.03
N LEU A 201 8.67 -11.17 20.92
CA LEU A 201 7.25 -10.94 20.62
C LEU A 201 6.96 -9.45 20.37
N SER A 202 7.49 -8.56 21.21
CA SER A 202 7.30 -7.11 21.03
C SER A 202 7.97 -6.60 19.76
N GLN A 203 9.10 -7.17 19.34
CA GLN A 203 9.74 -6.86 18.06
C GLN A 203 8.93 -7.36 16.87
N ALA A 204 8.45 -8.61 16.89
CA ALA A 204 7.58 -9.17 15.86
C ALA A 204 6.30 -8.34 15.68
N LEU A 205 5.68 -7.97 16.81
CA LEU A 205 4.53 -7.06 16.85
C LEU A 205 4.88 -5.70 16.23
N THR A 206 5.89 -5.01 16.76
CA THR A 206 6.21 -3.65 16.33
C THR A 206 6.63 -3.60 14.87
N ALA A 207 7.48 -4.53 14.43
CA ALA A 207 7.90 -4.64 13.03
C ALA A 207 6.72 -4.99 12.12
N GLY A 208 5.88 -5.95 12.51
CA GLY A 208 4.69 -6.34 11.75
C GLY A 208 3.68 -5.19 11.62
N PHE A 209 3.42 -4.46 12.71
CA PHE A 209 2.52 -3.31 12.69
C PHE A 209 3.06 -2.16 11.85
N GLN A 210 4.32 -1.76 12.07
CA GLN A 210 4.93 -0.65 11.32
C GLN A 210 5.00 -0.96 9.82
N ARG A 211 5.40 -2.18 9.44
CA ARG A 211 5.55 -2.55 8.03
C ARG A 211 4.22 -2.88 7.38
N GLY A 212 3.26 -3.43 8.13
CA GLY A 212 1.89 -3.62 7.68
C GLY A 212 1.21 -2.30 7.32
N MET A 213 1.29 -1.31 8.21
CA MET A 213 0.75 0.04 7.97
C MET A 213 1.45 0.76 6.80
N PHE A 214 2.77 0.63 6.68
CA PHE A 214 3.51 1.18 5.55
C PHE A 214 3.10 0.52 4.22
N SER A 215 2.86 -0.80 4.23
CA SER A 215 2.50 -1.57 3.05
C SER A 215 1.12 -1.25 2.51
N ASN A 216 0.10 -1.15 3.36
CA ASN A 216 -1.29 -0.95 2.91
C ASN A 216 -1.75 0.50 2.91
N GLU A 217 -0.96 1.41 3.49
CA GLU A 217 -1.26 2.83 3.67
C GLU A 217 -2.61 3.09 4.37
N ALA A 218 -3.15 2.11 5.10
CA ALA A 218 -4.40 2.27 5.83
C ALA A 218 -4.18 3.25 7.00
N GLY A 219 -5.02 4.28 7.08
CA GLY A 219 -4.87 5.33 8.11
C GLY A 219 -3.85 6.42 7.77
N MET A 220 -3.14 6.34 6.64
CA MET A 220 -2.26 7.43 6.18
C MET A 220 -3.01 8.53 5.42
N GLY A 221 -4.26 8.27 5.00
CA GLY A 221 -5.13 9.25 4.36
C GLY A 221 -4.74 9.70 2.94
N SER A 222 -3.81 9.00 2.27
CA SER A 222 -3.50 9.15 0.84
C SER A 222 -4.56 8.49 -0.06
N THR A 223 -4.89 7.24 0.26
CA THR A 223 -5.87 6.39 -0.41
C THR A 223 -7.24 7.08 -0.64
N PRO A 224 -7.81 7.79 0.35
CA PRO A 224 -9.10 8.44 0.19
C PRO A 224 -9.11 9.55 -0.87
N ASN A 225 -7.95 10.13 -1.22
CA ASN A 225 -7.85 11.14 -2.28
C ASN A 225 -8.12 10.51 -3.66
N ALA A 226 -7.56 9.33 -3.91
CA ALA A 226 -7.84 8.56 -5.13
C ALA A 226 -9.28 8.05 -5.12
N ALA A 227 -9.77 7.60 -3.96
CA ALA A 227 -11.15 7.16 -3.79
C ALA A 227 -12.14 8.28 -4.12
N ALA A 228 -11.93 9.51 -3.65
CA ALA A 228 -12.80 10.66 -3.91
C ALA A 228 -12.86 11.07 -5.38
N ALA A 229 -11.79 10.86 -6.15
CA ALA A 229 -11.76 11.13 -7.58
C ALA A 229 -12.68 10.19 -8.39
N ALA A 230 -13.14 9.08 -7.78
CA ALA A 230 -14.05 8.13 -8.39
C ALA A 230 -15.50 8.61 -8.41
N ALA A 231 -16.17 8.34 -9.53
CA ALA A 231 -17.61 8.22 -9.59
C ALA A 231 -17.99 6.80 -9.13
N SER A 232 -18.53 6.69 -7.92
CA SER A 232 -18.96 5.41 -7.34
C SER A 232 -20.15 4.84 -8.08
N TRP A 233 -20.14 3.51 -8.28
CA TRP A 233 -21.28 2.76 -8.80
C TRP A 233 -21.45 1.46 -8.00
N PRO A 234 -22.57 1.24 -7.28
CA PRO A 234 -23.71 2.13 -7.06
C PRO A 234 -23.31 3.50 -6.45
N PRO A 235 -24.12 4.57 -6.64
CA PRO A 235 -23.81 5.91 -6.18
C PRO A 235 -24.00 6.06 -4.65
N HIS A 236 -23.27 5.25 -3.89
CA HIS A 236 -23.27 5.24 -2.44
C HIS A 236 -21.83 5.29 -1.92
N PRO A 237 -21.51 6.10 -0.90
CA PRO A 237 -20.14 6.21 -0.38
C PRO A 237 -19.51 4.87 0.03
N ALA A 238 -20.32 3.99 0.64
CA ALA A 238 -19.88 2.66 1.06
C ALA A 238 -19.40 1.78 -0.09
N ALA A 239 -19.93 1.94 -1.31
CA ALA A 239 -19.51 1.14 -2.46
C ALA A 239 -18.02 1.38 -2.77
N GLN A 240 -17.57 2.64 -2.71
CA GLN A 240 -16.16 2.95 -2.90
C GLN A 240 -15.31 2.56 -1.68
N GLY A 241 -15.88 2.64 -0.48
CA GLY A 241 -15.24 2.12 0.74
C GLY A 241 -14.88 0.64 0.62
N ILE A 242 -15.83 -0.19 0.18
CA ILE A 242 -15.63 -1.64 -0.03
C ILE A 242 -14.56 -1.89 -1.09
N VAL A 243 -14.60 -1.16 -2.20
CA VAL A 243 -13.59 -1.28 -3.25
C VAL A 243 -12.19 -1.00 -2.69
N GLN A 244 -12.01 0.03 -1.88
CA GLN A 244 -10.70 0.37 -1.31
C GLN A 244 -10.23 -0.62 -0.23
N MET A 245 -11.19 -1.20 0.51
CA MET A 245 -10.95 -2.30 1.45
C MET A 245 -10.36 -3.52 0.73
N ILE A 246 -10.89 -3.89 -0.44
CA ILE A 246 -10.31 -4.96 -1.29
C ILE A 246 -8.87 -4.62 -1.69
N GLY A 247 -8.56 -3.34 -1.88
CA GLY A 247 -7.19 -2.90 -2.14
C GLY A 247 -6.23 -3.23 -0.98
N VAL A 248 -6.65 -3.01 0.28
CA VAL A 248 -5.84 -3.37 1.46
C VAL A 248 -5.64 -4.87 1.55
N PHE A 249 -6.70 -5.64 1.33
CA PHE A 249 -6.65 -7.11 1.28
C PHE A 249 -5.65 -7.60 0.23
N THR A 250 -5.76 -7.10 -1.00
CA THR A 250 -4.90 -7.52 -2.11
C THR A 250 -3.43 -7.22 -1.82
N VAL A 251 -3.13 -6.06 -1.25
CA VAL A 251 -1.74 -5.67 -0.97
C VAL A 251 -1.13 -6.52 0.14
N THR A 252 -1.77 -6.63 1.30
CA THR A 252 -1.12 -7.29 2.44
C THR A 252 -1.40 -8.79 2.50
N ILE A 253 -2.64 -9.22 2.27
CA ILE A 253 -3.00 -10.64 2.39
C ILE A 253 -2.54 -11.44 1.18
N VAL A 254 -2.56 -10.86 -0.02
CA VAL A 254 -2.12 -11.55 -1.23
C VAL A 254 -0.65 -11.27 -1.53
N ILE A 255 -0.29 -10.01 -1.79
CA ILE A 255 1.06 -9.68 -2.29
C ILE A 255 2.12 -9.82 -1.20
N CYS A 256 1.91 -9.29 0.01
CA CYS A 256 2.91 -9.42 1.08
C CYS A 256 3.05 -10.86 1.57
N SER A 257 1.96 -11.64 1.65
CA SER A 257 2.06 -13.08 1.94
C SER A 257 2.81 -13.84 0.85
N ALA A 258 2.55 -13.55 -0.42
CA ALA A 258 3.28 -14.12 -1.55
C ALA A 258 4.77 -13.73 -1.54
N SER A 259 5.14 -12.62 -0.89
CA SER A 259 6.53 -12.19 -0.74
C SER A 259 7.22 -12.83 0.47
N ALA A 260 6.43 -13.26 1.46
CA ALA A 260 6.93 -13.88 2.68
C ALA A 260 7.11 -15.40 2.53
N MET A 261 6.31 -16.03 1.67
CA MET A 261 6.39 -17.44 1.26
C MET A 261 7.48 -17.62 0.22
#